data_AF-A0A023EHL1-F1
#
_entry.id   AF-A0A023EHL1-F1
#
_cell.length_a   1.000
_cell.length_b   1.000
_cell.length_c   1.000
_cell.angle_alpha   90.00
_cell.angle_beta   90.00
_cell.angle_gamma   90.00
#
_symmetry.space_group_name_H-M   'P 1'
#
loop_
_entity.id
_entity.type
_entity.pdbx_description
1 polymer ?
#
loop_
_entity_poly.entity_id
_entity_poly.type
_entity_poly.pdbx_seq_one_letter_code
_entity_poly.pdbx_strand_id
1 'polypeptide(L)'
;MYYRSMRYEIVALARKYRVGFLQVHLDVSLEEAQTRNATRSIPIPREIVSRMWVKFEKPNEHFYKWERNTATLTVNYKLEDIMEIEEKIAECVNNPEYPIEQDVEREPVEQSTLHKVDLLLRKAVSDIIKDRRLTLNGLDLKHLSEHLVSRRRTILNDFKMGLIEVDSQSTT
;
A
#
# COMPACT_ATOMS: atom_id res chain seq x y z
N MET A 1 -17.62 -7.77 -1.92
CA MET A 1 -16.45 -8.21 -1.13
C MET A 1 -16.29 -7.27 0.07
N TYR A 2 -16.09 -7.82 1.27
CA TYR A 2 -16.19 -7.06 2.53
C TYR A 2 -14.98 -6.18 2.83
N TYR A 3 -13.77 -6.75 2.69
CA TYR A 3 -12.52 -6.02 2.85
C TYR A 3 -11.98 -5.57 1.48
N ARG A 4 -11.26 -4.46 1.47
CA ARG A 4 -10.54 -3.95 0.31
C ARG A 4 -9.42 -4.88 -0.14
N SER A 5 -8.73 -5.56 0.78
CA SER A 5 -7.70 -6.55 0.45
C SER A 5 -8.26 -7.67 -0.44
N MET A 6 -9.47 -8.16 -0.13
CA MET A 6 -10.15 -9.17 -0.95
C MET A 6 -10.38 -8.70 -2.38
N ARG A 7 -10.73 -7.41 -2.56
CA ARG A 7 -10.89 -6.82 -3.91
C ARG A 7 -9.57 -6.70 -4.64
N TYR A 8 -8.53 -6.25 -3.92
CA TYR A 8 -7.20 -6.10 -4.48
C TYR A 8 -6.63 -7.43 -4.99
N GLU A 9 -6.88 -8.54 -4.29
CA GLU A 9 -6.48 -9.88 -4.75
C GLU A 9 -7.05 -10.22 -6.13
N ILE A 10 -8.32 -9.85 -6.40
CA ILE A 10 -8.94 -10.08 -7.71
C ILE A 10 -8.33 -9.15 -8.77
N VAL A 11 -8.04 -7.89 -8.44
CA VAL A 11 -7.36 -6.97 -9.36
C VAL A 11 -5.94 -7.45 -9.68
N ALA A 12 -5.21 -7.94 -8.67
CA ALA A 12 -3.88 -8.52 -8.85
C ALA A 12 -3.93 -9.74 -9.78
N LEU A 13 -4.96 -10.58 -9.66
CA LEU A 13 -5.19 -11.71 -10.56
C LEU A 13 -5.48 -11.24 -11.99
N ALA A 14 -6.33 -10.22 -12.16
CA ALA A 14 -6.64 -9.65 -13.46
C ALA A 14 -5.39 -9.09 -14.16
N ARG A 15 -4.53 -8.39 -13.39
CA ARG A 15 -3.22 -7.91 -13.86
C ARG A 15 -2.30 -9.03 -14.30
N LYS A 16 -2.19 -10.09 -13.48
CA LYS A 16 -1.34 -11.25 -13.77
C LYS A 16 -1.70 -11.89 -15.12
N TYR A 17 -2.98 -11.99 -15.43
CA TYR A 17 -3.45 -12.60 -16.67
C TYR A 17 -3.76 -11.61 -17.79
N ARG A 18 -3.52 -10.32 -17.57
CA ARG A 18 -3.82 -9.23 -18.52
C ARG A 18 -5.26 -9.31 -19.04
N VAL A 19 -6.20 -9.40 -18.10
CA VAL A 19 -7.65 -9.43 -18.40
C VAL A 19 -8.34 -8.19 -17.86
N GLY A 20 -9.49 -7.85 -18.46
CA GLY A 20 -10.36 -6.80 -17.97
C GLY A 20 -10.87 -7.08 -16.56
N PHE A 21 -11.03 -6.02 -15.77
CA PHE A 21 -11.61 -6.10 -14.43
C PHE A 21 -12.66 -5.01 -14.26
N LEU A 22 -13.84 -5.42 -13.81
CA LEU A 22 -14.91 -4.53 -13.35
C LEU A 22 -15.42 -5.04 -12.00
N GLN A 23 -15.58 -4.12 -11.06
CA GLN A 23 -16.33 -4.35 -9.84
C GLN A 23 -17.70 -3.68 -9.92
N VAL A 24 -18.73 -4.39 -9.46
CA VAL A 24 -20.05 -3.80 -9.21
C VAL A 24 -20.28 -3.71 -7.70
N HIS A 25 -20.44 -2.49 -7.19
CA HIS A 25 -20.79 -2.21 -5.81
C HIS A 25 -22.31 -2.06 -5.68
N LEU A 26 -22.93 -2.96 -4.92
CA LEU A 26 -24.33 -2.80 -4.52
C LEU A 26 -24.39 -1.89 -3.28
N ASP A 27 -24.77 -0.64 -3.46
CA ASP A 27 -24.95 0.32 -2.36
C ASP A 27 -26.39 0.25 -1.85
N VAL A 28 -26.51 -0.05 -0.56
CA VAL A 28 -27.80 -0.28 0.12
C VAL A 28 -27.74 0.36 1.48
N SER A 29 -28.81 1.01 1.95
CA SER A 29 -28.82 1.57 3.30
C SER A 29 -28.80 0.47 4.36
N LEU A 30 -28.33 0.81 5.57
CA LEU A 30 -28.39 -0.13 6.71
C LEU A 30 -29.82 -0.57 7.00
N GLU A 31 -30.78 0.35 6.90
CA GLU A 31 -32.20 0.08 7.12
C GLU A 31 -32.72 -0.96 6.12
N GLU A 32 -32.49 -0.75 4.82
CA GLU A 32 -32.92 -1.67 3.78
C GLU A 32 -32.25 -3.04 3.91
N ALA A 33 -30.94 -3.05 4.22
CA ALA A 33 -30.21 -4.29 4.49
C ALA A 33 -30.79 -5.07 5.67
N GLN A 34 -31.22 -4.40 6.74
CA GLN A 34 -31.86 -5.01 7.89
C GLN A 34 -33.26 -5.52 7.59
N THR A 35 -34.07 -4.73 6.87
CA THR A 35 -35.42 -5.13 6.43
C THR A 35 -35.35 -6.40 5.58
N ARG A 36 -34.46 -6.45 4.58
CA ARG A 36 -34.25 -7.64 3.77
C ARG A 36 -33.65 -8.80 4.54
N ASN A 37 -32.78 -8.53 5.51
CA ASN A 37 -32.23 -9.59 6.34
C ASN A 37 -33.32 -10.28 7.16
N ALA A 38 -34.31 -9.54 7.68
CA ALA A 38 -35.42 -10.08 8.46
C ALA A 38 -36.36 -11.00 7.66
N THR A 39 -36.41 -10.86 6.32
CA THR A 39 -37.24 -11.72 5.46
C THR A 39 -36.55 -13.01 5.01
N ARG A 40 -35.26 -13.21 5.36
CA ARG A 40 -34.52 -14.44 5.03
C ARG A 40 -35.00 -15.60 5.89
N SER A 41 -34.92 -16.82 5.34
CA SER A 41 -35.20 -18.06 6.08
C SER A 41 -34.33 -18.22 7.33
N ILE A 42 -33.07 -17.75 7.27
CA ILE A 42 -32.12 -17.75 8.38
C ILE A 42 -31.50 -16.35 8.48
N PRO A 43 -32.11 -15.42 9.23
CA PRO A 43 -31.57 -14.08 9.41
C PRO A 43 -30.33 -14.11 10.31
N ILE A 44 -29.36 -13.24 10.04
CA ILE A 44 -28.28 -12.96 11.02
C ILE A 44 -28.75 -11.89 12.02
N PRO A 45 -28.21 -11.84 13.25
CA PRO A 45 -28.63 -10.85 14.24
C PRO A 45 -28.45 -9.41 13.75
N ARG A 46 -29.38 -8.52 14.12
CA ARG A 46 -29.43 -7.14 13.65
C ARG A 46 -28.14 -6.38 13.99
N GLU A 47 -27.57 -6.67 15.16
CA GLU A 47 -26.32 -6.09 15.66
C GLU A 47 -25.11 -6.49 14.81
N ILE A 48 -25.13 -7.71 14.23
CA ILE A 48 -24.09 -8.16 13.30
C ILE A 48 -24.18 -7.37 12.01
N VAL A 49 -25.39 -7.18 11.45
CA VAL A 49 -25.59 -6.36 10.23
C VAL A 49 -25.09 -4.93 10.46
N SER A 50 -25.46 -4.31 11.58
CA SER A 50 -25.00 -2.95 11.93
C SER A 50 -23.48 -2.87 12.05
N ARG A 51 -22.85 -3.84 12.71
CA ARG A 51 -21.40 -3.89 12.85
C ARG A 51 -20.70 -4.11 11.52
N MET A 52 -21.26 -4.95 10.66
CA MET A 52 -20.76 -5.19 9.32
C MET A 52 -20.80 -3.90 8.50
N TRP A 53 -21.93 -3.18 8.53
CA TRP A 53 -22.12 -1.91 7.84
C TRP A 53 -21.07 -0.86 8.23
N VAL A 54 -20.84 -0.65 9.52
CA VAL A 54 -19.87 0.33 10.03
C VAL A 54 -18.44 0.00 9.60
N LYS A 55 -18.09 -1.29 9.59
CA LYS A 55 -16.74 -1.76 9.25
C LYS A 55 -16.56 -2.07 7.76
N PHE A 56 -17.60 -1.93 6.95
CA PHE A 56 -17.54 -2.24 5.53
C PHE A 56 -16.66 -1.22 4.81
N GLU A 57 -15.62 -1.69 4.14
CA GLU A 57 -14.69 -0.84 3.41
C GLU A 57 -15.27 -0.54 2.03
N LYS A 58 -16.11 0.50 1.90
CA LYS A 58 -16.71 0.88 0.61
C LYS A 58 -15.63 1.12 -0.47
N PRO A 59 -15.86 0.74 -1.74
CA PRO A 59 -14.97 1.09 -2.84
C PRO A 59 -14.79 2.60 -2.95
N ASN A 60 -13.56 3.05 -3.20
CA ASN A 60 -13.22 4.46 -3.28
C ASN A 60 -12.02 4.67 -4.23
N GLU A 61 -12.33 5.02 -5.48
CA GLU A 61 -11.32 5.29 -6.51
C GLU A 61 -10.48 6.56 -6.27
N HIS A 62 -10.98 7.48 -5.43
CA HIS A 62 -10.24 8.69 -5.08
C HIS A 62 -9.01 8.35 -4.25
N PHE A 63 -9.17 7.51 -3.22
CA PHE A 63 -8.06 7.03 -2.39
C PHE A 63 -7.29 5.86 -3.04
N TYR A 64 -7.98 5.03 -3.82
CA TYR A 64 -7.42 3.80 -4.38
C TYR A 64 -7.62 3.75 -5.89
N LYS A 65 -6.64 4.27 -6.63
CA LYS A 65 -6.70 4.35 -8.11
C LYS A 65 -6.90 3.01 -8.83
N TRP A 66 -6.60 1.89 -8.17
CA TRP A 66 -6.86 0.56 -8.70
C TRP A 66 -8.33 0.12 -8.60
N GLU A 67 -9.17 0.87 -7.87
CA GLU A 67 -10.63 0.68 -7.81
C GLU A 67 -11.40 1.50 -8.86
N ARG A 68 -10.70 2.17 -9.79
CA ARG A 68 -11.28 3.01 -10.87
C ARG A 68 -12.37 2.32 -11.69
N ASN A 69 -12.24 1.01 -11.90
CA ASN A 69 -13.24 0.22 -12.59
C ASN A 69 -14.29 -0.28 -11.59
N THR A 70 -15.01 0.66 -10.97
CA THR A 70 -16.17 0.36 -10.12
C THR A 70 -17.42 0.98 -10.73
N ALA A 71 -18.48 0.18 -10.87
CA ALA A 71 -19.85 0.64 -11.08
C ALA A 71 -20.63 0.53 -9.77
N THR A 72 -21.53 1.47 -9.48
CA THR A 72 -22.34 1.42 -8.26
C THR A 72 -23.81 1.28 -8.63
N LEU A 73 -24.47 0.26 -8.09
CA LEU A 73 -25.91 0.07 -8.20
C LEU A 73 -26.57 0.33 -6.87
N THR A 74 -27.64 1.12 -6.90
CA THR A 74 -28.50 1.29 -5.74
C THR A 74 -29.66 0.30 -5.78
N VAL A 75 -30.42 0.23 -4.69
CA VAL A 75 -31.62 -0.60 -4.58
C VAL A 75 -32.68 -0.28 -5.64
N ASN A 76 -32.76 0.98 -6.06
CA ASN A 76 -33.75 1.47 -7.02
C ASN A 76 -33.19 1.56 -8.43
N TYR A 77 -32.27 0.66 -8.78
CA TYR A 77 -31.65 0.64 -10.10
C TYR A 77 -32.71 0.47 -11.20
N LYS A 78 -32.44 1.08 -12.34
CA LYS A 78 -33.26 1.03 -13.54
C LYS A 78 -32.53 0.28 -14.65
N LEU A 79 -33.21 0.12 -15.78
CA LEU A 79 -32.62 -0.53 -16.95
C LEU A 79 -31.40 0.24 -17.47
N GLU A 80 -31.43 1.57 -17.38
CA GLU A 80 -30.32 2.42 -17.81
C GLU A 80 -29.03 2.15 -17.01
N ASP A 81 -29.15 1.90 -15.71
CA ASP A 81 -27.98 1.57 -14.85
C ASP A 81 -27.35 0.22 -15.26
N ILE A 82 -28.16 -0.71 -15.75
CA ILE A 82 -27.68 -2.00 -16.26
C ILE A 82 -26.95 -1.82 -17.59
N MET A 83 -27.50 -0.97 -18.48
CA MET A 83 -26.84 -0.66 -19.75
C MET A 83 -25.49 0.02 -19.55
N GLU A 84 -25.36 0.93 -18.57
CA GLU A 84 -24.09 1.54 -18.21
C GLU A 84 -23.06 0.50 -17.75
N ILE A 85 -23.51 -0.50 -16.98
CA ILE A 85 -22.63 -1.61 -16.59
C ILE A 85 -22.19 -2.44 -17.79
N GLU A 86 -23.09 -2.75 -18.73
CA GLU A 86 -22.75 -3.48 -19.95
C GLU A 86 -21.71 -2.73 -20.79
N GLU A 87 -21.86 -1.42 -20.94
CA GLU A 87 -20.88 -0.57 -21.61
C GLU A 87 -19.53 -0.60 -20.88
N LYS A 88 -19.53 -0.47 -19.55
CA LYS A 88 -18.32 -0.51 -18.74
C LYS A 88 -17.62 -1.88 -18.78
N ILE A 89 -18.38 -2.98 -18.91
CA ILE A 89 -17.83 -4.31 -19.15
C ILE A 89 -17.05 -4.31 -20.48
N ALA A 90 -17.66 -3.79 -21.56
CA ALA A 90 -17.00 -3.72 -22.86
C ALA A 90 -15.72 -2.86 -22.81
N GLU A 91 -15.75 -1.72 -22.11
CA GLU A 91 -14.55 -0.90 -21.89
C GLU A 91 -13.45 -1.66 -21.15
N CYS A 92 -13.80 -2.35 -20.06
CA CYS A 92 -12.83 -3.11 -19.27
C CYS A 92 -12.22 -4.28 -20.06
N VAL A 93 -13.02 -4.94 -20.92
CA VAL A 93 -12.53 -6.01 -21.80
C VAL A 93 -11.53 -5.46 -22.83
N ASN A 94 -11.80 -4.28 -23.39
CA ASN A 94 -10.93 -3.64 -24.38
C ASN A 94 -9.72 -2.94 -23.75
N ASN A 95 -9.75 -2.68 -22.43
CA ASN A 95 -8.65 -2.10 -21.67
C ASN A 95 -8.26 -2.99 -20.48
N PRO A 96 -7.52 -4.09 -20.72
CA PRO A 96 -7.15 -5.03 -19.67
C PRO A 96 -6.32 -4.41 -18.55
N GLU A 97 -6.37 -5.00 -17.36
CA GLU A 97 -5.48 -4.60 -16.28
C GLU A 97 -4.06 -5.08 -16.56
N TYR A 98 -3.09 -4.20 -16.40
CA TYR A 98 -1.67 -4.53 -16.56
C TYR A 98 -0.99 -4.61 -15.19
N PRO A 99 0.02 -5.50 -15.04
CA PRO A 99 0.92 -5.43 -13.90
C PRO A 99 1.39 -3.99 -13.71
N ILE A 100 1.28 -3.47 -12.49
CA ILE A 100 1.96 -2.21 -12.16
C ILE A 100 3.44 -2.49 -12.46
N GLU A 101 4.13 -1.60 -13.16
CA GLU A 101 5.55 -1.71 -13.58
C GLU A 101 6.56 -1.88 -12.42
N GLN A 102 6.11 -2.30 -11.25
CA GLN A 102 6.94 -2.81 -10.15
C GLN A 102 7.36 -4.27 -10.35
N ASP A 103 6.84 -4.97 -11.37
CA ASP A 103 7.17 -6.35 -11.74
C ASP A 103 7.85 -6.48 -13.11
N VAL A 104 8.27 -5.35 -13.71
CA VAL A 104 9.50 -5.41 -14.49
C VAL A 104 10.57 -5.69 -13.45
N GLU A 105 11.41 -6.71 -13.65
CA GLU A 105 12.70 -6.78 -12.96
C GLU A 105 13.22 -5.35 -12.90
N ARG A 106 13.20 -4.75 -11.71
CA ARG A 106 13.91 -3.50 -11.55
C ARG A 106 15.33 -3.91 -11.89
N GLU A 107 15.83 -3.49 -13.05
CA GLU A 107 17.27 -3.35 -13.20
C GLU A 107 17.71 -2.70 -11.90
N PRO A 108 18.61 -3.33 -11.14
CA PRO A 108 18.90 -2.91 -9.78
C PRO A 108 19.19 -1.42 -9.87
N VAL A 109 18.26 -0.61 -9.36
CA VAL A 109 18.41 0.84 -9.38
C VAL A 109 19.73 1.05 -8.72
N GLU A 110 20.75 1.48 -9.49
CA GLU A 110 22.09 1.62 -8.97
C GLU A 110 21.97 2.51 -7.75
N GLN A 111 22.12 1.91 -6.57
CA GLN A 111 22.02 2.65 -5.34
C GLN A 111 23.07 3.75 -5.46
N SER A 112 22.62 5.01 -5.49
CA SER A 112 23.53 6.14 -5.58
C SER A 112 24.60 5.97 -4.51
N THR A 113 25.84 6.35 -4.82
CA THR A 113 26.97 6.27 -3.88
C THR A 113 26.60 6.83 -2.51
N LEU A 114 25.76 7.88 -2.47
CA LEU A 114 25.17 8.45 -1.27
C LEU A 114 24.35 7.44 -0.44
N HIS A 115 23.50 6.65 -1.08
CA HIS A 115 22.72 5.62 -0.41
C HIS A 115 23.59 4.50 0.16
N LYS A 116 24.61 4.06 -0.58
CA LYS A 116 25.58 3.05 -0.10
C LYS A 116 26.36 3.57 1.11
N VAL A 117 26.81 4.83 1.05
CA VAL A 117 27.51 5.51 2.15
C VAL A 117 26.59 5.65 3.38
N ASP A 118 25.33 6.04 3.22
CA ASP A 118 24.37 6.12 4.33
C ASP A 118 24.14 4.74 4.98
N LEU A 119 24.01 3.69 4.18
CA LEU A 119 23.83 2.33 4.69
C LEU A 119 25.05 1.86 5.51
N LEU A 120 26.27 2.10 5.02
CA LEU A 120 27.50 1.77 5.72
C LEU A 120 27.65 2.57 7.03
N LEU A 121 27.35 3.87 7.00
CA LEU A 121 27.41 4.71 8.19
C LEU A 121 26.38 4.29 9.24
N ARG A 122 25.15 3.91 8.84
CA ARG A 122 24.14 3.37 9.77
C ARG A 122 24.63 2.09 10.43
N LYS A 123 25.22 1.18 9.66
CA LYS A 123 25.80 -0.06 10.18
C LYS A 123 26.92 0.22 11.18
N ALA A 124 27.86 1.10 10.83
CA ALA A 124 28.97 1.48 11.72
C ALA A 124 28.48 2.09 13.04
N VAL A 125 27.47 2.97 13.00
CA VAL A 125 26.86 3.52 14.21
C VAL A 125 26.23 2.41 15.06
N SER A 126 25.48 1.49 14.45
CA SER A 126 24.89 0.35 15.16
C SER A 126 25.94 -0.56 15.79
N ASP A 127 27.03 -0.85 15.08
CA ASP A 127 28.11 -1.72 15.57
C ASP A 127 28.85 -1.07 16.75
N ILE A 128 29.16 0.24 16.68
CA ILE A 128 29.78 0.98 17.78
C ILE A 128 28.87 1.01 19.02
N ILE A 129 27.58 1.30 18.84
CA ILE A 129 26.61 1.31 19.96
C ILE A 129 26.52 -0.09 20.58
N LYS A 130 26.49 -1.15 19.76
CA LYS A 130 26.40 -2.53 20.23
C LYS A 130 27.62 -2.94 21.04
N ASP A 131 28.82 -2.59 20.57
CA ASP A 131 30.08 -2.86 21.27
C ASP A 131 30.17 -2.11 22.61
N ARG A 132 29.82 -0.82 22.62
CA ARG A 132 29.91 0.02 23.81
C ARG A 132 28.79 -0.22 24.83
N ARG A 133 27.68 -0.87 24.44
CA ARG A 133 26.54 -1.18 25.32
C ARG A 133 26.92 -2.05 26.53
N LEU A 134 27.94 -2.88 26.42
CA LEU A 134 28.42 -3.72 27.52
C LEU A 134 29.35 -2.98 28.49
N THR A 135 29.87 -1.82 28.09
CA THR A 135 30.92 -1.09 28.82
C THR A 135 30.43 0.24 29.39
N LEU A 136 29.40 0.85 28.79
CA LEU A 136 28.86 2.15 29.18
C LEU A 136 27.53 2.03 29.93
N ASN A 137 27.29 2.96 30.85
CA ASN A 137 25.99 3.11 31.49
C ASN A 137 24.96 3.73 30.50
N GLY A 138 23.68 3.70 30.86
CA GLY A 138 22.59 4.13 29.96
C GLY A 138 22.62 5.61 29.56
N LEU A 139 23.18 6.49 30.41
CA LEU A 139 23.28 7.93 30.11
C LEU A 139 24.42 8.20 29.13
N ASP A 140 25.58 7.61 29.36
CA ASP A 140 26.75 7.72 28.48
C ASP A 140 26.50 7.08 27.11
N LEU A 141 25.77 5.95 27.08
CA LEU A 141 25.37 5.30 25.84
C LEU A 141 24.40 6.18 25.02
N LYS A 142 23.52 6.92 25.69
CA LYS A 142 22.61 7.87 25.03
C LYS A 142 23.38 9.04 24.42
N HIS A 143 24.28 9.66 25.19
CA HIS A 143 25.13 10.74 24.68
C HIS A 143 26.02 10.30 23.51
N LEU A 144 26.59 9.10 23.60
CA LEU A 144 27.35 8.50 22.50
C LEU A 144 26.47 8.30 21.25
N SER A 145 25.27 7.75 21.40
CA SER A 145 24.34 7.55 20.30
C SER A 145 23.97 8.88 19.61
N GLU A 146 23.65 9.91 20.39
CA GLU A 146 23.32 11.24 19.87
C GLU A 146 24.51 11.86 19.11
N HIS A 147 25.72 11.73 19.65
CA HIS A 147 26.94 12.20 19.00
C HIS A 147 27.20 11.48 17.67
N LEU A 148 27.08 10.15 17.64
CA LEU A 148 27.28 9.33 16.44
C LEU A 148 26.24 9.63 15.35
N VAL A 149 24.97 9.81 15.73
CA VAL A 149 23.91 10.18 14.79
C VAL A 149 24.13 11.59 14.23
N SER A 150 24.59 12.53 15.05
CA SER A 150 24.94 13.89 14.61
C SER A 150 26.11 13.87 13.63
N ARG A 151 27.20 13.17 13.97
CA ARG A 151 28.37 12.98 13.10
C ARG A 151 28.02 12.33 11.76
N ARG A 152 27.16 11.30 11.77
CA ARG A 152 26.64 10.69 10.53
C ARG A 152 25.95 11.72 9.64
N ARG A 153 25.09 12.57 10.22
CA ARG A 153 24.36 13.59 9.47
C ARG A 153 25.29 14.62 8.85
N THR A 154 26.33 15.05 9.57
CA THR A 154 27.37 15.95 9.04
C THR A 154 28.08 15.31 7.86
N ILE A 155 28.59 14.07 8.01
CA ILE A 155 29.31 13.36 6.93
C ILE A 155 28.43 13.20 5.68
N LEU A 156 27.15 12.87 5.84
CA LEU A 156 26.23 12.74 4.70
C LEU A 156 25.92 14.08 4.03
N ASN A 157 25.83 15.16 4.79
CA ASN A 157 25.63 16.50 4.24
C ASN A 157 26.88 16.98 3.49
N ASP A 158 28.06 16.78 4.06
CA ASP A 158 29.33 17.15 3.43
C ASP A 158 29.55 16.36 2.14
N PHE A 159 29.22 15.07 2.13
CA PHE A 159 29.22 14.23 0.93
C PHE A 159 28.21 14.73 -0.12
N LYS A 160 27.01 15.11 0.29
CA LYS A 160 25.99 15.68 -0.60
C LYS A 160 26.42 17.02 -1.20
N MET A 161 27.22 17.80 -0.48
CA MET A 161 27.76 19.10 -0.91
C MET A 161 29.05 18.96 -1.73
N GLY A 162 29.55 17.74 -1.97
CA GLY A 162 30.79 17.50 -2.72
C GLY A 162 32.06 17.87 -1.94
N LEU A 163 31.96 18.05 -0.62
CA LEU A 163 33.10 18.37 0.25
C LEU A 163 33.89 17.10 0.65
N ILE A 164 33.31 15.93 0.38
CA ILE A 164 33.91 14.61 0.62
C ILE A 164 33.75 13.82 -0.68
N GLU A 165 34.88 13.41 -1.27
CA GLU A 165 34.89 12.46 -2.37
C GLU A 165 35.13 11.05 -1.82
N VAL A 166 34.37 10.08 -2.31
CA VAL A 166 34.58 8.66 -2.00
C VAL A 166 35.10 8.01 -3.26
N ASP A 167 36.34 7.53 -3.20
CA ASP A 167 36.96 6.82 -4.31
C ASP A 167 36.24 5.49 -4.54
N SER A 168 35.60 5.37 -5.71
CA SER A 168 34.79 4.21 -6.09
C SER A 168 35.58 2.92 -6.26
N GLN A 169 36.91 2.95 -6.21
CA GLN A 169 37.78 1.78 -6.39
C GLN A 169 38.40 1.21 -5.10
N SER A 170 38.12 1.79 -3.93
CA SER A 170 38.65 1.27 -2.66
C SER A 170 37.69 0.26 -2.02
N THR A 171 37.49 -0.89 -2.66
CA THR A 171 36.91 -2.08 -1.98
C THR A 171 37.63 -3.31 -2.51
N THR A 172 38.75 -3.64 -1.88
CA THR A 172 39.37 -4.97 -1.91
C THR A 172 39.29 -5.56 -0.52
#